data_AF-A0A7V5UQ75-F1
#
_entry.id   AF-A0A7V5UQ75-F1
#
_cell.length_a   1.000
_cell.length_b   1.000
_cell.length_c   1.000
_cell.angle_alpha   90.00
_cell.angle_beta   90.00
_cell.angle_gamma   90.00
#
_symmetry.space_group_name_H-M   'P 1'
#
loop_
_entity.id
_entity.type
_entity.pdbx_description
1 polymer ?
#
loop_
_entity_poly.entity_id
_entity_poly.type
_entity_poly.pdbx_seq_one_letter_code
_entity_poly.pdbx_strand_id
1 'polypeptide(L)'
;MSSLDILLLLALLLSGGMFVWGRVAGAGWFATVVYALMLVLVAMAGMQLDGAVAPISSHLSFDVLGQTISWRLDGLGWFFALLTVG
;
A
#
# COMPACT_ATOMS: atom_id res chain seq x y z
N MET A 1 12.83 -1.58 -5.15
CA MET A 1 11.61 -1.30 -4.36
C MET A 1 10.48 -2.04 -5.03
N SER A 2 9.77 -2.91 -4.31
CA SER A 2 8.58 -3.58 -4.86
C SER A 2 7.37 -2.66 -4.79
N SER A 3 6.29 -3.02 -5.50
CA SER A 3 5.00 -2.32 -5.45
C SER A 3 4.46 -2.20 -4.02
N LEU A 4 4.70 -3.21 -3.17
CA LEU A 4 4.33 -3.22 -1.76
C LEU A 4 5.08 -2.17 -0.94
N ASP A 5 6.36 -1.95 -1.22
CA ASP A 5 7.15 -0.93 -0.53
C ASP A 5 6.57 0.48 -0.81
N ILE A 6 6.16 0.72 -2.06
CA ILE A 6 5.55 1.99 -2.48
C ILE A 6 4.18 2.18 -1.83
N LEU A 7 3.35 1.13 -1.80
CA LEU A 7 2.05 1.16 -1.13
C LEU A 7 2.18 1.51 0.36
N LEU A 8 3.16 0.92 1.05
CA LEU A 8 3.42 1.23 2.45
C LEU A 8 3.81 2.71 2.64
N LEU A 9 4.72 3.21 1.80
CA LEU A 9 5.15 4.61 1.86
C LEU A 9 4.00 5.58 1.59
N LEU A 10 3.14 5.30 0.62
CA LEU A 10 1.95 6.11 0.36
C LEU A 10 0.97 6.06 1.54
N ALA A 11 0.81 4.90 2.19
CA ALA A 11 -0.09 4.76 3.35
C ALA A 11 0.43 5.57 4.54
N LEU A 12 1.75 5.55 4.75
CA LEU A 12 2.39 6.34 5.79
C LEU A 12 2.34 7.84 5.48
N LEU A 13 2.54 8.23 4.22
CA LEU A 13 2.43 9.61 3.77
C LEU A 13 1.00 10.14 3.87
N LEU A 14 0.00 9.33 3.52
CA LEU A 14 -1.41 9.70 3.67
C LEU A 14 -1.77 9.87 5.13
N SER A 15 -1.49 8.87 5.96
CA SER A 15 -1.86 8.90 7.39
C SER A 15 -1.11 9.99 8.15
N GLY A 16 0.21 10.11 7.97
CA GLY A 16 1.00 11.19 8.55
C GLY A 16 0.60 12.57 8.02
N GLY A 17 0.35 12.67 6.71
CA GLY A 17 -0.09 13.92 6.08
C GLY A 17 -1.44 14.39 6.60
N MET A 18 -2.42 13.48 6.73
CA MET A 18 -3.72 13.79 7.29
C MET A 18 -3.66 14.08 8.79
N PHE A 19 -2.76 13.42 9.53
CA PHE A 19 -2.55 13.72 10.94
C PHE A 19 -2.03 15.16 11.16
N VAL A 20 -1.09 15.61 10.33
CA VAL A 20 -0.49 16.95 10.48
C VAL A 20 -1.36 18.05 9.85
N TRP A 21 -1.87 17.83 8.64
CA TRP A 21 -2.52 18.85 7.81
C TRP A 21 -4.01 18.63 7.56
N GLY A 22 -4.65 17.64 8.18
CA GLY A 22 -6.05 17.29 7.93
C GLY A 22 -7.06 18.43 8.14
N ARG A 23 -6.68 19.47 8.88
CA ARG A 23 -7.50 20.67 9.15
C ARG A 23 -7.41 21.76 8.07
N VAL A 24 -6.49 21.63 7.11
CA VAL A 24 -6.23 22.68 6.10
C VAL A 24 -7.14 22.48 4.89
N ALA A 25 -7.61 23.59 4.31
CA ALA A 25 -8.33 23.56 3.04
C ALA A 25 -7.46 22.89 1.96
N GLY A 26 -7.96 21.83 1.34
CA GLY A 26 -7.24 21.03 0.35
C GLY A 26 -6.69 19.68 0.84
N ALA A 27 -6.72 19.40 2.15
CA ALA A 27 -6.32 18.09 2.68
C ALA A 27 -7.12 16.93 2.07
N GLY A 28 -8.42 17.16 1.78
CA GLY A 28 -9.25 16.20 1.06
C GLY A 28 -8.75 15.89 -0.35
N TRP A 29 -8.32 16.90 -1.12
CA TRP A 29 -7.76 16.70 -2.46
C TRP A 29 -6.46 15.89 -2.42
N PHE A 30 -5.58 16.20 -1.47
CA PHE A 30 -4.38 15.42 -1.23
C PHE A 30 -4.73 13.95 -0.93
N ALA A 31 -5.66 13.71 -0.01
CA ALA A 31 -6.09 12.36 0.34
C ALA A 31 -6.65 11.61 -0.87
N THR A 32 -7.51 12.24 -1.66
CA THR A 32 -8.09 11.66 -2.88
C THR A 32 -7.01 11.26 -3.88
N VAL A 33 -6.03 12.14 -4.15
CA VAL A 33 -4.93 11.85 -5.09
C VAL A 33 -4.10 10.67 -4.60
N VAL A 34 -3.76 10.63 -3.31
CA VAL A 34 -2.95 9.54 -2.75
C VAL A 34 -3.72 8.22 -2.76
N TYR A 35 -5.01 8.21 -2.42
CA TYR A 35 -5.87 7.02 -2.55
C TYR A 35 -5.98 6.54 -4.00
N ALA A 36 -6.15 7.46 -4.96
CA ALA A 36 -6.21 7.10 -6.38
C ALA A 36 -4.90 6.43 -6.85
N LEU A 37 -3.74 6.94 -6.40
CA LEU A 37 -2.44 6.32 -6.70
C LEU A 37 -2.32 4.93 -6.07
N MET A 38 -2.77 4.75 -4.83
CA MET A 38 -2.81 3.43 -4.20
C MET A 38 -3.69 2.46 -4.99
N LEU A 39 -4.86 2.92 -5.45
CA LEU A 39 -5.80 2.08 -6.20
C LEU A 39 -5.17 1.56 -7.50
N VAL A 40 -4.49 2.45 -8.23
CA VAL A 40 -3.76 2.08 -9.46
C VAL A 40 -2.68 1.06 -9.15
N LEU A 41 -1.89 1.26 -8.10
CA LEU A 41 -0.83 0.33 -7.71
C LEU A 41 -1.37 -1.04 -7.28
N VAL A 42 -2.48 -1.08 -6.55
CA VAL A 42 -3.16 -2.34 -6.18
C VAL A 42 -3.69 -3.04 -7.43
N ALA A 43 -4.31 -2.33 -8.37
CA ALA A 43 -4.80 -2.90 -9.62
C ALA A 43 -3.64 -3.50 -10.46
N MET A 44 -2.52 -2.78 -10.57
CA MET A 44 -1.33 -3.28 -11.27
C MET A 44 -0.70 -4.50 -10.58
N ALA A 45 -0.72 -4.55 -9.24
CA ALA A 45 -0.27 -5.74 -8.50
C ALA A 45 -1.14 -6.96 -8.78
N GLY A 46 -2.45 -6.78 -8.97
CA GLY A 46 -3.38 -7.84 -9.37
C GLY A 46 -3.02 -8.45 -10.72
N MET A 47 -2.66 -7.63 -11.70
CA MET A 47 -2.22 -8.10 -13.02
C MET A 47 -0.92 -8.92 -12.97
N GLN A 48 -0.08 -8.75 -11.94
CA GLN A 48 1.13 -9.55 -11.75
C GLN A 48 0.84 -10.88 -11.05
N LEU A 49 -0.22 -10.94 -10.24
CA LEU A 49 -0.69 -12.15 -9.58
C LEU A 49 -1.49 -13.04 -10.55
N ASP A 50 -2.22 -12.43 -11.48
CA ASP A 50 -2.96 -13.14 -12.53
C ASP A 50 -1.98 -13.69 -13.58
N GLY A 51 -1.59 -14.97 -13.42
CA GLY A 51 -0.63 -15.67 -14.28
C GLY A 51 0.68 -16.09 -13.59
N ALA A 52 0.93 -15.66 -12.35
CA ALA A 52 2.07 -16.09 -11.56
C ALA A 52 1.62 -16.81 -10.27
N VAL A 53 2.15 -18.02 -10.02
CA VAL A 53 1.90 -18.77 -8.77
C VAL A 53 2.65 -18.13 -7.58
N ALA A 54 3.56 -17.18 -7.84
CA ALA A 54 4.45 -16.62 -6.84
C ALA A 54 3.85 -15.36 -6.18
N PRO A 55 3.83 -15.28 -4.84
CA PRO A 55 3.39 -14.07 -4.14
C PRO A 55 4.36 -12.91 -4.35
N ILE A 56 3.83 -11.69 -4.44
CA ILE A 56 4.65 -10.47 -4.50
C ILE A 56 5.17 -10.22 -3.09
N SER A 57 6.48 -10.21 -2.90
CA SER A 57 7.07 -9.98 -1.57
C SER A 57 7.62 -8.55 -1.45
N SER A 58 7.53 -7.96 -0.26
CA SER A 58 8.21 -6.71 0.05
C SER A 58 9.71 -6.93 0.19
N HIS A 59 10.51 -5.95 -0.22
CA HIS A 59 11.94 -5.94 0.10
C HIS A 59 12.22 -5.31 1.46
N LEU A 60 11.25 -4.57 2.01
CA LEU A 60 11.33 -4.03 3.35
C LEU A 60 11.02 -5.13 4.37
N SER A 61 11.89 -5.23 5.36
CA SER A 61 11.67 -6.04 6.55
C SER A 61 12.12 -5.24 7.77
N PHE A 62 11.43 -5.43 8.88
CA PHE A 62 11.74 -4.77 10.14
C PHE A 62 12.04 -5.84 11.18
N ASP A 63 13.14 -5.67 11.90
CA ASP A 63 13.40 -6.49 13.08
C ASP A 63 12.75 -5.81 14.30
N VAL A 64 11.75 -6.46 14.86
CA VAL A 64 10.99 -5.97 16.02
C VAL A 64 11.04 -7.05 17.10
N LEU A 65 11.65 -6.70 18.24
CA LEU A 65 11.81 -7.62 19.39
C LEU A 65 12.52 -8.94 19.01
N GLY A 66 13.47 -8.89 18.06
CA GLY A 66 14.20 -10.05 17.59
C GLY A 66 13.42 -10.94 16.62
N GLN A 67 12.30 -10.44 16.08
CA GLN A 67 11.50 -11.12 15.05
C GLN A 67 11.50 -10.28 13.78
N THR A 68 11.85 -10.91 12.65
CA THR A 68 11.79 -10.26 11.35
C THR A 68 10.36 -10.23 10.83
N ILE A 69 9.77 -9.04 10.80
CA ILE A 69 8.48 -8.77 10.18
C ILE A 69 8.73 -8.41 8.72
N SER A 70 8.13 -9.17 7.82
CA SER A 70 8.02 -8.86 6.40
C SER A 70 6.58 -9.09 5.95
N TRP A 71 6.20 -8.48 4.83
CA TRP A 71 4.89 -8.68 4.24
C TRP A 71 5.00 -9.11 2.79
N ARG A 72 4.00 -9.90 2.39
CA ARG A 72 3.80 -10.40 1.04
C ARG A 72 2.35 -10.25 0.66
N LEU A 73 2.09 -10.11 -0.64
CA LEU A 73 0.77 -10.03 -1.22
C LEU A 73 0.54 -11.28 -2.07
N ASP A 74 -0.47 -12.04 -1.68
CA ASP A 74 -1.04 -13.15 -2.45
C ASP A 74 -2.40 -12.70 -3.05
N GLY A 75 -3.05 -13.58 -3.82
CA GLY A 75 -4.32 -13.26 -4.46
C GLY A 75 -5.43 -12.87 -3.48
N LEU A 76 -5.47 -13.51 -2.30
CA LEU A 76 -6.44 -13.18 -1.26
C LEU A 76 -6.14 -11.82 -0.61
N GLY A 77 -4.88 -11.56 -0.26
CA GLY A 77 -4.45 -10.27 0.27
C GLY A 77 -4.67 -9.13 -0.72
N TRP A 78 -4.48 -9.38 -2.01
CA TRP A 78 -4.79 -8.43 -3.07
C TRP A 78 -6.28 -8.06 -3.12
N PHE A 79 -7.17 -9.05 -3.03
CA PHE A 79 -8.62 -8.81 -3.01
C PHE A 79 -9.02 -7.88 -1.85
N PHE A 80 -8.49 -8.12 -0.64
CA PHE A 80 -8.74 -7.24 0.51
C PHE A 80 -8.11 -5.86 0.36
N ALA A 81 -6.92 -5.76 -0.24
CA ALA A 81 -6.30 -4.48 -0.54
C ALA A 81 -7.17 -3.65 -1.48
N LEU A 82 -7.78 -4.28 -2.49
CA LEU A 82 -8.66 -3.61 -3.43
C LEU A 82 -9.93 -3.08 -2.75
N LEU A 83 -10.55 -3.87 -1.87
CA LEU A 83 -11.70 -3.44 -1.05
C LEU A 83 -11.38 -2.32 -0.05
N THR A 84 -10.13 -2.22 0.39
CA THR A 84 -9.72 -1.21 1.37
C THR A 84 -9.47 0.14 0.70
N VAL A 85 -8.99 0.12 -0.55
CA VAL A 85 -8.54 1.32 -1.27
C VAL A 85 -9.59 1.86 -2.24
N GLY A 86 -10.44 0.98 -2.81
CA GLY A 86 -11.54 1.34 -3.72
C GLY A 86 -12.88 1.37 -3.02
#